data_AF-A0A3Q4HWG6-F1
#
_entry.id   AF-A0A3Q4HWG6-F1
#
_cell.length_a   1.000
_cell.length_b   1.000
_cell.length_c   1.000
_cell.angle_alpha   90.00
_cell.angle_beta   90.00
_cell.angle_gamma   90.00
#
_symmetry.space_group_name_H-M   'P 1'
#
loop_
_entity.id
_entity.type
_entity.pdbx_description
1 polymer ?
#
loop_
_entity_poly.entity_id
_entity_poly.type
_entity_poly.pdbx_seq_one_letter_code
_entity_poly.pdbx_strand_id
1 'polypeptide(L)'
;MCVWTTDTHWGWAICQNIPSNSSLKESHKSDSGCSLKTDPYWCHPPGLTNGEVTCHSPRGRAYRSTLGTRCQMSCDRGYKLLGRRSIMCLANRSWSGTAYCRTAKPDFLSYYFVITVVFYLHDFVFHSVRRCPELFPPLHGYLSCSSDGSNYGAMCEYHCEGGHERRGVSSRVCQFNRSWGGDPAESIEIKADVKTAPALLDQFYEKRRLLIVSAPNMSDPDYQLQNIMIQKADCGLALRHVTVIELLGSPPRETGRIKESLLQPQDVLMALIGFLHRQAFRISRSYFSMVLLDELGLDRERFISPVGSDELFSYIDSFLLDEEEREKLELRSTCGHSCPIAHK
;
A
#
# COMPACT_ATOMS: atom_id res chain seq x y z
N MET A 1 -51.25 13.25 -28.12
CA MET A 1 -51.71 12.45 -26.96
C MET A 1 -50.87 11.19 -26.92
N CYS A 2 -50.14 10.97 -25.83
CA CYS A 2 -49.36 9.74 -25.60
C CYS A 2 -50.13 8.88 -24.59
N VAL A 3 -50.32 7.59 -24.88
CA VAL A 3 -50.92 6.64 -23.93
C VAL A 3 -49.80 5.87 -23.25
N TRP A 4 -49.83 5.81 -21.92
CA TRP A 4 -48.89 5.06 -21.08
C TRP A 4 -49.46 3.66 -20.82
N THR A 5 -48.62 2.63 -20.94
CA THR A 5 -48.90 1.32 -20.34
C THR A 5 -47.98 1.15 -19.13
N THR A 6 -48.57 0.94 -17.96
CA THR A 6 -47.89 0.83 -16.66
C THR A 6 -47.38 -0.59 -16.41
N ASP A 7 -46.12 -0.66 -15.93
CA ASP A 7 -45.56 -1.58 -14.91
C ASP A 7 -44.26 -2.27 -15.35
N THR A 8 -43.04 -1.98 -14.84
CA THR A 8 -42.52 -0.93 -13.95
C THR A 8 -40.99 -0.77 -14.20
N HIS A 9 -40.54 0.49 -14.29
CA HIS A 9 -39.15 1.04 -14.33
C HIS A 9 -38.14 0.51 -15.37
N TRP A 10 -37.93 1.05 -16.58
CA TRP A 10 -38.35 2.28 -17.25
C TRP A 10 -38.46 1.98 -18.75
N GLY A 11 -39.70 1.95 -19.26
CA GLY A 11 -40.03 1.72 -20.67
C GLY A 11 -39.92 2.98 -21.53
N TRP A 12 -39.68 2.75 -22.81
CA TRP A 12 -39.54 3.77 -23.87
C TRP A 12 -40.93 4.24 -24.34
N ALA A 13 -41.09 5.53 -24.62
CA ALA A 13 -42.31 6.08 -25.23
C ALA A 13 -42.11 6.25 -26.74
N ILE A 14 -43.01 5.66 -27.54
CA ILE A 14 -43.08 5.89 -28.99
C ILE A 14 -44.14 6.97 -29.25
N CYS A 15 -43.73 8.08 -29.86
CA CYS A 15 -44.65 9.12 -30.32
C CYS A 15 -44.85 9.00 -31.83
N GLN A 16 -46.10 8.87 -32.28
CA GLN A 16 -46.49 9.12 -33.66
C GLN A 16 -47.27 10.44 -33.79
N ASN A 17 -46.94 11.17 -34.86
CA ASN A 17 -47.80 11.97 -35.76
C ASN A 17 -47.61 13.50 -35.82
N ILE A 18 -47.18 13.93 -37.03
CA ILE A 18 -47.73 14.92 -37.99
C ILE A 18 -48.31 16.30 -37.49
N PRO A 19 -48.64 17.28 -38.37
CA PRO A 19 -48.00 18.59 -38.37
C PRO A 19 -49.01 19.75 -38.13
N SER A 20 -48.51 20.98 -37.92
CA SER A 20 -49.11 22.26 -38.40
C SER A 20 -48.39 23.42 -37.70
N ASN A 21 -47.59 24.20 -38.42
CA ASN A 21 -47.97 25.35 -39.25
C ASN A 21 -48.15 26.64 -38.42
N SER A 22 -47.16 27.52 -38.48
CA SER A 22 -47.33 28.96 -38.22
C SER A 22 -46.64 29.77 -39.31
N SER A 23 -47.45 30.06 -40.32
CA SER A 23 -47.65 31.42 -40.84
C SER A 23 -46.48 32.13 -41.49
N LEU A 24 -46.42 31.90 -42.81
CA LEU A 24 -46.09 32.87 -43.85
C LEU A 24 -46.47 34.32 -43.52
N LYS A 25 -45.53 35.24 -43.79
CA LYS A 25 -45.84 36.55 -44.36
C LYS A 25 -44.95 36.76 -45.57
N GLU A 26 -45.53 36.52 -46.74
CA GLU A 26 -45.08 37.11 -47.99
C GLU A 26 -45.34 38.62 -47.97
N SER A 27 -44.40 39.41 -48.47
CA SER A 27 -44.73 40.66 -49.11
C SER A 27 -43.92 40.82 -50.39
N HIS A 28 -44.66 40.74 -51.49
CA HIS A 28 -44.27 41.13 -52.82
C HIS A 28 -43.51 42.47 -52.85
N LYS A 29 -42.46 42.52 -53.68
CA LYS A 29 -42.34 43.62 -54.64
C LYS A 29 -41.54 43.20 -55.87
N SER A 30 -42.27 42.77 -56.90
CA SER A 30 -41.89 43.10 -58.26
C SER A 30 -42.02 44.62 -58.40
N ASP A 31 -40.90 45.32 -58.56
CA ASP A 31 -40.91 46.68 -59.08
C ASP A 31 -39.92 46.75 -60.23
N SER A 32 -40.49 46.87 -61.43
CA SER A 32 -39.86 47.38 -62.62
C SER A 32 -39.16 48.71 -62.33
N GLY A 33 -37.87 48.79 -62.61
CA GLY A 33 -37.13 50.02 -62.48
C GLY A 33 -35.72 49.86 -63.01
N CYS A 34 -35.54 50.19 -64.30
CA CYS A 34 -34.23 50.54 -64.82
C CYS A 34 -33.76 51.77 -64.02
N SER A 35 -32.93 51.56 -63.02
CA SER A 35 -32.23 52.61 -62.30
C SER A 35 -30.78 52.19 -62.20
N LEU A 36 -29.97 52.82 -63.04
CA LEU A 36 -28.51 52.82 -62.99
C LEU A 36 -28.04 53.28 -61.60
N LYS A 37 -27.99 52.37 -60.64
CA LYS A 37 -27.07 52.46 -59.52
C LYS A 37 -25.78 51.82 -59.97
N THR A 38 -24.76 52.65 -60.18
CA THR A 38 -23.38 52.20 -60.41
C THR A 38 -22.96 51.29 -59.27
N ASP A 39 -22.94 49.99 -59.54
CA ASP A 39 -22.58 48.94 -58.59
C ASP A 39 -21.09 49.08 -58.23
N PRO A 40 -20.70 49.36 -56.96
CA PRO A 40 -19.30 49.62 -56.61
C PRO A 40 -18.43 48.36 -56.53
N TYR A 41 -18.95 47.21 -56.99
CA TYR A 41 -18.34 45.90 -56.85
C TYR A 41 -18.01 45.30 -58.23
N TRP A 42 -16.72 45.07 -58.50
CA TRP A 42 -16.25 44.51 -59.77
C TRP A 42 -16.31 42.97 -59.78
N CYS A 43 -15.98 42.33 -58.65
CA CYS A 43 -16.21 40.91 -58.40
C CYS A 43 -17.25 40.72 -57.29
N HIS A 44 -17.93 39.57 -57.29
CA HIS A 44 -18.77 39.16 -56.16
C HIS A 44 -17.91 38.92 -54.91
N PRO A 45 -18.40 39.19 -53.68
CA PRO A 45 -17.69 38.86 -52.45
C PRO A 45 -17.38 37.35 -52.36
N PRO A 46 -16.14 36.96 -52.03
CA PRO A 46 -15.79 35.56 -51.84
C PRO A 46 -16.30 35.06 -50.48
N GLY A 47 -16.96 33.90 -50.46
CA GLY A 47 -17.39 33.21 -49.25
C GLY A 47 -16.52 31.98 -48.98
N LEU A 48 -16.15 31.77 -47.71
CA LEU A 48 -15.43 30.59 -47.25
C LEU A 48 -16.15 30.03 -46.01
N THR A 49 -16.61 28.79 -46.09
CA THR A 49 -17.24 28.10 -44.94
C THR A 49 -16.16 27.47 -44.07
N ASN A 50 -16.32 27.56 -42.74
CA ASN A 50 -15.34 27.09 -41.75
C ASN A 50 -13.94 27.72 -41.93
N GLY A 51 -13.94 29.03 -42.20
CA GLY A 51 -12.73 29.81 -42.40
C GLY A 51 -13.00 31.31 -42.52
N GLU A 52 -11.94 32.10 -42.56
CA GLU A 52 -11.95 33.56 -42.63
C GLU A 52 -11.31 34.06 -43.95
N VAL A 53 -11.88 35.14 -44.50
CA VAL A 53 -11.38 35.79 -45.72
C VAL A 53 -10.99 37.23 -45.45
N THR A 54 -9.73 37.58 -45.73
CA THR A 54 -9.19 38.93 -45.55
C THR A 54 -8.83 39.56 -46.90
N CYS A 55 -9.45 40.69 -47.26
CA CYS A 55 -9.30 41.31 -48.59
C CYS A 55 -8.66 42.71 -48.52
N HIS A 56 -7.76 42.98 -49.47
CA HIS A 56 -7.07 44.27 -49.62
C HIS A 56 -7.25 44.81 -51.05
N SER A 57 -7.90 45.96 -51.19
CA SER A 57 -8.09 46.65 -52.47
C SER A 57 -7.00 47.71 -52.72
N PRO A 58 -6.51 47.83 -53.97
CA PRO A 58 -5.65 48.94 -54.38
C PRO A 58 -6.30 50.32 -54.23
N ARG A 59 -7.64 50.41 -54.20
CA ARG A 59 -8.38 51.67 -54.07
C ARG A 59 -8.59 52.12 -52.61
N GLY A 60 -8.02 51.39 -51.65
CA GLY A 60 -8.13 51.67 -50.22
C GLY A 60 -9.12 50.75 -49.50
N ARG A 61 -9.12 50.82 -48.16
CA ARG A 61 -9.81 49.86 -47.28
C ARG A 61 -11.34 49.88 -47.38
N ALA A 62 -11.92 50.95 -47.94
CA ALA A 62 -13.36 51.07 -48.15
C ALA A 62 -13.89 50.18 -49.30
N TYR A 63 -13.00 49.70 -50.17
CA TYR A 63 -13.34 48.87 -51.33
C TYR A 63 -12.88 47.42 -51.10
N ARG A 64 -13.77 46.44 -51.33
CA ARG A 64 -13.50 45.02 -51.02
C ARG A 64 -13.57 44.08 -52.23
N SER A 65 -13.92 44.57 -53.42
CA SER A 65 -13.99 43.74 -54.63
C SER A 65 -13.79 44.51 -55.94
N THR A 66 -12.94 45.54 -55.94
CA THR A 66 -12.54 46.23 -57.18
C THR A 66 -11.53 45.39 -57.97
N LEU A 67 -11.36 45.73 -59.26
CA LEU A 67 -10.29 45.16 -60.09
C LEU A 67 -8.94 45.19 -59.35
N GLY A 68 -8.26 44.05 -59.32
CA GLY A 68 -6.96 43.88 -58.66
C GLY A 68 -7.01 43.70 -57.13
N THR A 69 -8.20 43.66 -56.51
CA THR A 69 -8.32 43.30 -55.08
C THR A 69 -7.78 41.91 -54.82
N ARG A 70 -6.97 41.75 -53.77
CA ARG A 70 -6.40 40.46 -53.35
C ARG A 70 -7.02 40.02 -52.02
N CYS A 71 -7.53 38.80 -51.98
CA CYS A 71 -8.07 38.18 -50.77
C CYS A 71 -7.22 36.99 -50.35
N GLN A 72 -7.00 36.83 -49.05
CA GLN A 72 -6.30 35.73 -48.43
C GLN A 72 -7.30 34.84 -47.67
N MET A 73 -7.14 33.53 -47.85
CA MET A 73 -8.04 32.52 -47.32
C MET A 73 -7.38 31.78 -46.15
N SER A 74 -8.07 31.68 -45.02
CA SER A 74 -7.64 30.93 -43.84
C SER A 74 -8.75 30.01 -43.37
N CYS A 75 -8.43 28.80 -42.92
CA CYS A 75 -9.43 27.87 -42.35
C CYS A 75 -9.39 27.88 -40.83
N ASP A 76 -10.53 27.56 -40.21
CA ASP A 76 -10.64 27.42 -38.75
C ASP A 76 -9.85 26.19 -38.24
N ARG A 77 -9.58 26.14 -36.92
CA ARG A 77 -8.86 25.02 -36.30
C ARG A 77 -9.57 23.69 -36.61
N GLY A 78 -8.80 22.68 -37.02
CA GLY A 78 -9.32 21.36 -37.41
C GLY A 78 -9.76 21.25 -38.88
N TYR A 79 -9.62 22.32 -39.67
CA TYR A 79 -9.87 22.31 -41.11
C TYR A 79 -8.60 22.63 -41.90
N LYS A 80 -8.44 21.98 -43.05
CA LYS A 80 -7.33 22.19 -43.97
C LYS A 80 -7.83 22.90 -45.23
N LEU A 81 -7.11 23.95 -45.63
CA LEU A 81 -7.41 24.72 -46.84
C LEU A 81 -7.06 23.90 -48.08
N LEU A 82 -8.04 23.73 -48.97
CA LEU A 82 -7.87 23.12 -50.28
C LEU A 82 -8.16 24.17 -51.35
N GLY A 83 -7.20 24.41 -52.25
CA GLY A 83 -7.27 25.45 -53.28
C GLY A 83 -6.27 26.57 -53.07
N ARG A 84 -6.56 27.75 -53.61
CA ARG A 84 -5.61 28.88 -53.58
C ARG A 84 -5.70 29.66 -52.27
N ARG A 85 -4.58 29.78 -51.56
CA ARG A 85 -4.45 30.63 -50.34
C ARG A 85 -4.67 32.11 -50.58
N SER A 86 -4.46 32.58 -51.82
CA SER A 86 -4.67 33.97 -52.21
C SER A 86 -5.30 34.05 -53.60
N ILE A 87 -6.38 34.82 -53.72
CA ILE A 87 -7.13 35.03 -54.96
C ILE A 87 -7.16 36.52 -55.31
N MET A 88 -7.23 36.84 -56.60
CA MET A 88 -7.26 38.21 -57.11
C MET A 88 -8.45 38.42 -58.04
N CYS A 89 -9.10 39.58 -57.95
CA CYS A 89 -10.23 39.96 -58.79
C CYS A 89 -9.72 40.43 -60.16
N LEU A 90 -10.17 39.77 -61.24
CA LEU A 90 -9.68 39.94 -62.61
C LEU A 90 -10.58 40.84 -63.46
N ALA A 91 -10.07 41.27 -64.63
CA ALA A 91 -10.80 42.13 -65.57
C ALA A 91 -12.09 41.47 -66.10
N ASN A 92 -12.13 40.14 -66.17
CA ASN A 92 -13.31 39.36 -66.55
C ASN A 92 -14.35 39.21 -65.43
N ARG A 93 -14.24 39.98 -64.33
CA ARG A 93 -15.14 39.98 -63.16
C ARG A 93 -15.19 38.66 -62.39
N SER A 94 -14.16 37.82 -62.54
CA SER A 94 -14.00 36.57 -61.80
C SER A 94 -12.79 36.60 -60.87
N TRP A 95 -12.78 35.72 -59.89
CA TRP A 95 -11.62 35.49 -59.03
C TRP A 95 -10.63 34.54 -59.70
N SER A 96 -9.33 34.77 -59.49
CA SER A 96 -8.24 33.97 -60.07
C SER A 96 -8.17 32.51 -59.58
N GLY A 97 -9.11 32.07 -58.74
CA GLY A 97 -9.23 30.70 -58.25
C GLY A 97 -10.23 30.59 -57.11
N THR A 98 -10.39 29.36 -56.60
CA THR A 98 -11.30 29.02 -55.51
C THR A 98 -10.54 28.36 -54.36
N ALA A 99 -11.13 28.38 -53.17
CA ALA A 99 -10.65 27.63 -52.02
C ALA A 99 -11.83 27.20 -51.14
N TYR A 100 -11.69 26.05 -50.49
CA TYR A 100 -12.65 25.53 -49.53
C TYR A 100 -11.93 24.81 -48.38
N CYS A 101 -12.54 24.84 -47.20
CA CYS A 101 -12.00 24.20 -46.00
C CYS A 101 -12.61 22.80 -45.82
N ARG A 102 -11.76 21.78 -45.66
CA ARG A 102 -12.19 20.40 -45.39
C ARG A 102 -11.69 19.95 -44.03
N THR A 103 -12.51 19.18 -43.30
CA THR A 103 -12.11 18.62 -42.01
C THR A 103 -10.80 17.85 -42.14
N ALA A 104 -9.83 18.18 -41.30
CA ALA A 104 -8.63 17.39 -41.14
C ALA A 104 -9.03 16.15 -40.34
N LYS A 105 -9.25 15.01 -41.02
CA LYS A 105 -9.42 13.74 -40.34
C LYS A 105 -8.12 13.44 -39.58
N PRO A 106 -8.16 13.14 -38.27
CA PRO A 106 -6.97 12.64 -37.59
C PRO A 106 -6.56 11.31 -38.25
N ASP A 107 -5.26 11.11 -38.45
CA ASP A 107 -4.73 9.91 -39.11
C ASP A 107 -5.15 8.66 -38.32
N PHE A 108 -5.97 7.82 -38.95
CA PHE A 108 -6.54 6.59 -38.38
C PHE A 108 -5.46 5.63 -37.84
N LEU A 109 -4.25 5.72 -38.40
CA LEU A 109 -3.07 4.95 -37.98
C LEU A 109 -2.48 5.41 -36.64
N SER A 110 -2.58 6.70 -36.30
CA SER A 110 -2.06 7.22 -35.03
C SER A 110 -2.92 6.77 -33.84
N TYR A 111 -4.24 6.76 -34.01
CA TYR A 111 -5.16 6.29 -32.97
C TYR A 111 -5.02 4.79 -32.70
N TYR A 112 -4.90 3.98 -33.76
CA TYR A 112 -4.68 2.54 -33.60
C TYR A 112 -3.32 2.21 -32.97
N PHE A 113 -2.27 2.97 -33.33
CA PHE A 113 -0.94 2.83 -32.74
C PHE A 113 -0.92 3.20 -31.26
N VAL A 114 -1.54 4.31 -30.86
CA VAL A 114 -1.66 4.68 -29.45
C VAL A 114 -2.46 3.64 -28.68
N ILE A 115 -3.56 3.14 -29.24
CA ILE A 115 -4.36 2.08 -28.63
C ILE A 115 -3.55 0.79 -28.47
N THR A 116 -2.88 0.31 -29.53
CA THR A 116 -2.06 -0.90 -29.44
C THR A 116 -0.92 -0.72 -28.45
N VAL A 117 -0.20 0.39 -28.46
CA VAL A 117 0.89 0.65 -27.50
C VAL A 117 0.36 0.70 -26.06
N VAL A 118 -0.80 1.30 -25.81
CA VAL A 118 -1.43 1.32 -24.48
C VAL A 118 -1.87 -0.10 -24.07
N PHE A 119 -2.51 -0.88 -24.93
CA PHE A 119 -2.88 -2.27 -24.63
C PHE A 119 -1.64 -3.16 -24.39
N TYR A 120 -0.64 -3.08 -25.27
CA TYR A 120 0.61 -3.84 -25.13
C TYR A 120 1.39 -3.43 -23.88
N LEU A 121 1.40 -2.16 -23.46
CA LEU A 121 2.10 -1.73 -22.24
C LEU A 121 1.31 -2.00 -20.95
N HIS A 122 -0.03 -1.98 -20.99
CA HIS A 122 -0.86 -2.25 -19.82
C HIS A 122 -1.03 -3.76 -19.55
N ASP A 123 -0.96 -4.60 -20.59
CA ASP A 123 -0.98 -6.07 -20.45
C ASP A 123 0.40 -6.69 -20.16
N PHE A 124 1.52 -6.00 -20.42
CA PHE A 124 2.87 -6.56 -20.18
C PHE A 124 3.39 -6.49 -18.75
N VAL A 125 2.65 -5.86 -17.81
CA VAL A 125 3.05 -5.81 -16.39
C VAL A 125 2.02 -6.47 -15.50
N PHE A 126 1.58 -7.67 -15.87
CA PHE A 126 1.14 -8.66 -14.88
C PHE A 126 2.17 -9.78 -14.82
N HIS A 127 3.28 -9.51 -14.12
CA HIS A 127 4.03 -10.62 -13.53
C HIS A 127 3.07 -11.31 -12.56
N SER A 128 2.61 -12.52 -12.90
CA SER A 128 1.81 -13.33 -11.98
C SER A 128 2.62 -13.48 -10.69
N VAL A 129 2.23 -12.76 -9.64
CA VAL A 129 2.88 -12.88 -8.33
C VAL A 129 2.69 -14.32 -7.89
N ARG A 130 3.80 -15.07 -7.84
CA ARG A 130 3.78 -16.44 -7.36
C ARG A 130 3.45 -16.37 -5.87
N ARG A 131 2.33 -16.99 -5.49
CA ARG A 131 1.88 -17.05 -4.10
C ARG A 131 1.86 -18.49 -3.62
N CYS A 132 2.27 -18.68 -2.37
CA CYS A 132 2.08 -19.91 -1.63
C CYS A 132 0.65 -19.99 -1.07
N PRO A 133 0.18 -21.18 -0.65
CA PRO A 133 -1.06 -21.29 0.11
C PRO A 133 -1.05 -20.39 1.35
N GLU A 134 -2.20 -19.85 1.73
CA GLU A 134 -2.32 -19.05 2.94
C GLU A 134 -2.01 -19.90 4.18
N LEU A 135 -1.18 -19.38 5.08
CA LEU A 135 -0.88 -20.03 6.36
C LEU A 135 -1.93 -19.64 7.38
N PHE A 136 -2.39 -20.62 8.15
CA PHE A 136 -3.26 -20.38 9.29
C PHE A 136 -2.44 -20.23 10.57
N PRO A 137 -2.81 -19.31 11.46
CA PRO A 137 -2.16 -19.18 12.75
C PRO A 137 -2.33 -20.47 13.58
N PRO A 138 -1.33 -20.84 14.39
CA PRO A 138 -1.45 -21.98 15.29
C PRO A 138 -2.50 -21.69 16.36
N LEU A 139 -3.10 -22.75 16.92
CA LEU A 139 -4.03 -22.62 18.05
C LEU A 139 -3.33 -21.92 19.23
N HIS A 140 -3.91 -20.88 19.81
CA HIS A 140 -3.25 -20.04 20.84
C HIS A 140 -1.95 -19.39 20.35
N GLY A 141 -1.98 -18.83 19.15
CA GLY A 141 -0.88 -18.10 18.55
C GLY A 141 -1.31 -17.27 17.35
N TYR A 142 -0.37 -16.50 16.82
CA TYR A 142 -0.58 -15.65 15.65
C TYR A 142 0.62 -15.73 14.71
N LEU A 143 0.41 -15.31 13.47
CA LEU A 143 1.47 -15.22 12.46
C LEU A 143 1.80 -13.75 12.19
N SER A 144 3.09 -13.44 12.09
CA SER A 144 3.57 -12.17 11.57
C SER A 144 4.27 -12.43 10.25
N CYS A 145 3.68 -11.96 9.15
CA CYS A 145 4.23 -12.18 7.82
C CYS A 145 4.70 -10.88 7.18
N SER A 146 5.81 -10.94 6.44
CA SER A 146 6.25 -9.85 5.57
C SER A 146 5.35 -9.71 4.34
N SER A 147 5.24 -8.50 3.78
CA SER A 147 4.54 -8.22 2.51
C SER A 147 3.05 -8.64 2.51
N ASP A 148 2.52 -9.16 1.39
CA ASP A 148 1.12 -9.64 1.25
C ASP A 148 0.87 -11.01 1.93
N GLY A 149 1.77 -11.45 2.82
CA GLY A 149 1.63 -12.68 3.62
C GLY A 149 1.88 -14.01 2.89
N SER A 150 1.85 -14.04 1.56
CA SER A 150 1.96 -15.29 0.79
C SER A 150 2.76 -15.18 -0.51
N ASN A 151 3.29 -14.01 -0.86
CA ASN A 151 4.09 -13.85 -2.09
C ASN A 151 5.42 -14.63 -2.01
N TYR A 152 5.99 -14.97 -3.17
CA TYR A 152 7.31 -15.57 -3.25
C TYR A 152 8.34 -14.71 -2.50
N GLY A 153 9.09 -15.35 -1.60
CA GLY A 153 10.00 -14.66 -0.68
C GLY A 153 9.35 -14.11 0.59
N ALA A 154 8.02 -14.20 0.75
CA ALA A 154 7.36 -13.88 2.02
C ALA A 154 7.92 -14.76 3.13
N MET A 155 8.26 -14.15 4.25
CA MET A 155 8.64 -14.80 5.48
C MET A 155 7.50 -14.63 6.50
N CYS A 156 6.98 -15.74 7.00
CA CYS A 156 5.97 -15.78 8.05
C CYS A 156 6.57 -16.37 9.32
N GLU A 157 6.49 -15.62 10.41
CA GLU A 157 6.97 -16.01 11.72
C GLU A 157 5.83 -16.44 12.64
N TYR A 158 6.07 -17.50 13.40
CA TYR A 158 5.12 -18.06 14.35
C TYR A 158 5.31 -17.46 15.75
N HIS A 159 4.22 -16.92 16.30
CA HIS A 159 4.16 -16.40 17.66
C HIS A 159 3.12 -17.17 18.47
N CYS A 160 3.48 -17.50 19.71
CA CYS A 160 2.60 -18.18 20.67
C CYS A 160 2.07 -17.19 21.70
N GLU A 161 0.80 -17.31 22.04
CA GLU A 161 0.16 -16.52 23.10
C GLU A 161 0.65 -16.94 24.50
N GLY A 162 0.22 -16.21 25.53
CA GLY A 162 0.58 -16.50 26.92
C GLY A 162 0.33 -17.97 27.32
N GLY A 163 1.26 -18.52 28.10
CA GLY A 163 1.18 -19.92 28.55
C GLY A 163 1.52 -20.98 27.51
N HIS A 164 1.85 -20.59 26.27
CA HIS A 164 2.23 -21.52 25.20
C HIS A 164 3.65 -21.23 24.67
N GLU A 165 4.28 -22.27 24.14
CA GLU A 165 5.63 -22.26 23.56
C GLU A 165 5.63 -22.94 22.18
N ARG A 166 6.50 -22.46 21.28
CA ARG A 166 6.53 -22.95 19.91
C ARG A 166 7.29 -24.27 19.82
N ARG A 167 6.68 -25.27 19.19
CA ARG A 167 7.33 -26.51 18.76
C ARG A 167 7.50 -26.51 17.24
N GLY A 168 8.75 -26.55 16.80
CA GLY A 168 9.12 -26.55 15.38
C GLY A 168 9.85 -25.28 14.97
N VAL A 169 9.83 -24.99 13.66
CA VAL A 169 10.55 -23.86 13.05
C VAL A 169 10.03 -22.50 13.52
N SER A 170 10.92 -21.51 13.66
CA SER A 170 10.53 -20.15 14.06
C SER A 170 9.76 -19.41 12.99
N SER A 171 10.09 -19.67 11.72
CA SER A 171 9.52 -19.01 10.57
C SER A 171 9.57 -19.91 9.35
N ARG A 172 8.76 -19.59 8.35
CA ARG A 172 8.73 -20.26 7.05
C ARG A 172 8.84 -19.24 5.94
N VAL A 173 9.47 -19.62 4.84
CA VAL A 173 9.65 -18.77 3.65
C VAL A 173 8.91 -19.37 2.47
N CYS A 174 8.17 -18.55 1.72
CA CYS A 174 7.47 -18.97 0.51
C CYS A 174 8.47 -19.17 -0.64
N GLN A 175 8.61 -20.41 -1.09
CA GLN A 175 9.62 -20.82 -2.07
C GLN A 175 9.12 -20.71 -3.52
N PHE A 176 10.05 -20.84 -4.47
CA PHE A 176 9.77 -20.70 -5.91
C PHE A 176 8.76 -21.72 -6.44
N ASN A 177 8.74 -22.90 -5.82
CA ASN A 177 7.82 -24.00 -6.14
C ASN A 177 6.39 -23.79 -5.57
N ARG A 178 6.09 -22.61 -4.98
CA ARG A 178 4.80 -22.27 -4.35
C ARG A 178 4.49 -23.11 -3.10
N SER A 179 5.52 -23.59 -2.42
CA SER A 179 5.39 -24.25 -1.12
C SER A 179 6.14 -23.48 -0.05
N TRP A 180 5.72 -23.65 1.20
CA TRP A 180 6.42 -23.09 2.35
C TRP A 180 7.55 -24.02 2.76
N GLY A 181 8.73 -23.45 3.01
CA GLY A 181 9.86 -24.20 3.57
C GLY A 181 9.57 -24.73 4.97
N GLY A 182 10.05 -25.93 5.28
CA GLY A 182 9.87 -26.59 6.59
C GLY A 182 8.42 -27.00 6.88
N ASP A 183 8.22 -27.65 8.02
CA ASP A 183 6.90 -28.05 8.52
C ASP A 183 6.23 -26.91 9.33
N PRO A 184 4.90 -26.87 9.42
CA PRO A 184 4.21 -25.89 10.26
C PRO A 184 4.59 -26.06 11.74
N ALA A 185 4.77 -24.94 12.45
CA ALA A 185 5.01 -24.96 13.89
C ALA A 185 3.70 -25.05 14.67
N GLU A 186 3.76 -25.72 15.82
CA GLU A 186 2.64 -25.85 16.75
C GLU A 186 2.89 -24.98 17.99
N SER A 187 1.83 -24.39 18.53
CA SER A 187 1.86 -23.69 19.81
C SER A 187 1.40 -24.66 20.88
N ILE A 188 2.33 -25.12 21.73
CA ILE A 188 2.09 -26.12 22.77
C ILE A 188 2.04 -25.45 24.13
N GLU A 189 1.14 -25.88 25.01
CA GLU A 189 1.08 -25.36 26.38
C GLU A 189 2.39 -25.62 27.13
N ILE A 190 2.90 -24.60 27.84
CA ILE A 190 4.04 -24.72 28.75
C ILE A 190 3.56 -25.54 29.93
N LYS A 191 4.15 -26.72 30.11
CA LYS A 191 3.85 -27.54 31.28
C LYS A 191 4.51 -26.89 32.47
N ALA A 192 3.73 -26.20 33.29
CA ALA A 192 4.19 -25.59 34.54
C ALA A 192 4.15 -26.59 35.72
N ASP A 193 3.46 -27.72 35.55
CA ASP A 193 3.24 -28.78 36.55
C ASP A 193 4.37 -29.82 36.63
N VAL A 194 5.51 -29.55 36.00
CA VAL A 194 6.60 -30.53 35.88
C VAL A 194 7.30 -30.76 37.22
N LYS A 195 7.46 -32.02 37.61
CA LYS A 195 7.98 -32.41 38.93
C LYS A 195 9.42 -31.98 39.24
N THR A 196 10.19 -31.48 38.27
CA THR A 196 11.60 -31.12 38.47
C THR A 196 11.99 -29.87 37.68
N ALA A 197 12.91 -29.08 38.24
CA ALA A 197 13.44 -27.87 37.60
C ALA A 197 14.13 -28.10 36.25
N PRO A 198 14.98 -29.14 36.08
CA PRO A 198 15.59 -29.43 34.77
C PRO A 198 14.56 -29.70 33.69
N ALA A 199 13.49 -30.44 34.01
CA ALA A 199 12.44 -30.74 33.04
C ALA A 199 11.59 -29.51 32.67
N LEU A 200 11.49 -28.52 33.56
CA LEU A 200 10.91 -27.22 33.23
C LEU A 200 11.83 -26.44 32.27
N LEU A 201 13.13 -26.36 32.58
CA LEU A 201 14.11 -25.61 31.80
C LEU A 201 14.38 -26.24 30.42
N ASP A 202 14.32 -27.56 30.30
CA ASP A 202 14.46 -28.32 29.05
C ASP A 202 13.42 -27.91 27.98
N GLN A 203 12.27 -27.35 28.40
CA GLN A 203 11.28 -26.82 27.47
C GLN A 203 11.83 -25.64 26.64
N PHE A 204 12.80 -24.90 27.17
CA PHE A 204 13.41 -23.71 26.56
C PHE A 204 14.79 -23.96 25.95
N TYR A 205 15.42 -25.09 26.27
CA TYR A 205 16.75 -25.47 25.77
C TYR A 205 16.79 -25.47 24.23
N GLU A 206 17.84 -24.86 23.66
CA GLU A 206 18.05 -24.65 22.22
C GLU A 206 16.91 -23.90 21.49
N LYS A 207 16.04 -23.20 22.23
CA LYS A 207 14.89 -22.48 21.65
C LYS A 207 14.81 -21.03 22.08
N ARG A 208 15.12 -20.76 23.36
CA ARG A 208 14.93 -19.45 23.97
C ARG A 208 15.97 -19.15 25.03
N ARG A 209 16.33 -17.88 25.10
CA ARG A 209 17.12 -17.27 26.17
C ARG A 209 16.22 -17.05 27.39
N LEU A 210 16.77 -17.14 28.60
CA LEU A 210 15.99 -16.95 29.84
C LEU A 210 16.47 -15.71 30.58
N LEU A 211 15.55 -14.81 30.90
CA LEU A 211 15.79 -13.71 31.84
C LEU A 211 15.10 -14.05 33.16
N ILE A 212 15.89 -14.43 34.15
CA ILE A 212 15.37 -14.78 35.48
C ILE A 212 15.42 -13.54 36.36
N VAL A 213 14.27 -13.06 36.81
CA VAL A 213 14.13 -11.91 37.71
C VAL A 213 13.78 -12.41 39.11
N SER A 214 14.53 -11.98 40.11
CA SER A 214 14.34 -12.37 41.51
C SER A 214 14.27 -11.15 42.42
N ALA A 215 13.35 -11.17 43.38
CA ALA A 215 13.20 -10.10 44.36
C ALA A 215 12.56 -10.60 45.66
N PRO A 216 12.83 -9.95 46.81
CA PRO A 216 12.34 -10.41 48.11
C PRO A 216 10.82 -10.38 48.25
N ASN A 217 10.10 -9.55 47.47
CA ASN A 217 8.64 -9.51 47.39
C ASN A 217 8.18 -8.63 46.20
N MET A 218 6.88 -8.61 45.91
CA MET A 218 6.27 -7.80 44.82
C MET A 218 6.24 -6.28 45.08
N SER A 219 6.51 -5.86 46.32
CA SER A 219 6.58 -4.45 46.72
C SER A 219 8.01 -3.88 46.65
N ASP A 220 8.98 -4.70 46.24
CA ASP A 220 10.36 -4.26 46.05
C ASP A 220 10.42 -3.18 44.94
N PRO A 221 11.01 -2.01 45.20
CA PRO A 221 10.97 -0.88 44.28
C PRO A 221 11.71 -1.14 42.97
N ASP A 222 12.82 -1.87 43.04
CA ASP A 222 13.64 -2.20 41.87
C ASP A 222 12.90 -3.21 40.99
N TYR A 223 12.27 -4.22 41.60
CA TYR A 223 11.39 -5.13 40.89
C TYR A 223 10.22 -4.42 40.20
N GLN A 224 9.54 -3.51 40.90
CA GLN A 224 8.42 -2.76 40.31
C GLN A 224 8.86 -1.93 39.10
N LEU A 225 10.00 -1.24 39.21
CA LEU A 225 10.56 -0.47 38.12
C LEU A 225 10.92 -1.37 36.93
N GLN A 226 11.61 -2.47 37.19
CA GLN A 226 12.03 -3.41 36.16
C GLN A 226 10.83 -4.07 35.47
N ASN A 227 9.80 -4.46 36.21
CA ASN A 227 8.61 -5.10 35.65
C ASN A 227 7.88 -4.17 34.67
N ILE A 228 7.78 -2.87 34.98
CA ILE A 228 7.23 -1.86 34.05
C ILE A 228 8.06 -1.78 32.77
N MET A 229 9.39 -1.85 32.87
CA MET A 229 10.28 -1.83 31.71
C MET A 229 10.12 -3.10 30.87
N ILE A 230 10.10 -4.27 31.50
CA ILE A 230 9.90 -5.57 30.85
C ILE A 230 8.56 -5.62 30.12
N GLN A 231 7.46 -5.18 30.74
CA GLN A 231 6.14 -5.17 30.12
C GLN A 231 6.09 -4.25 28.89
N LYS A 232 6.75 -3.09 28.93
CA LYS A 232 6.86 -2.21 27.75
C LYS A 232 7.77 -2.79 26.66
N ALA A 233 8.73 -3.61 27.06
CA ALA A 233 9.73 -4.22 26.20
C ALA A 233 9.33 -5.61 25.70
N ASP A 234 8.13 -6.11 26.01
CA ASP A 234 7.69 -7.48 25.75
C ASP A 234 7.88 -7.90 24.29
N CYS A 235 7.46 -7.07 23.35
CA CYS A 235 7.69 -7.32 21.93
C CYS A 235 9.20 -7.39 21.59
N GLY A 236 10.02 -6.48 22.13
CA GLY A 236 11.46 -6.46 21.86
C GLY A 236 12.21 -7.66 22.45
N LEU A 237 11.74 -8.17 23.59
CA LEU A 237 12.22 -9.42 24.21
C LEU A 237 11.80 -10.63 23.37
N ALA A 238 10.56 -10.65 22.88
CA ALA A 238 10.06 -11.73 22.02
C ALA A 238 10.85 -11.84 20.70
N LEU A 239 11.18 -10.70 20.09
CA LEU A 239 12.02 -10.63 18.88
C LEU A 239 13.43 -11.22 19.08
N ARG A 240 13.92 -11.25 20.31
CA ARG A 240 15.24 -11.78 20.71
C ARG A 240 15.16 -13.17 21.33
N HIS A 241 14.02 -13.84 21.18
CA HIS A 241 13.73 -15.15 21.76
C HIS A 241 13.95 -15.22 23.28
N VAL A 242 13.68 -14.13 24.01
CA VAL A 242 13.84 -14.07 25.47
C VAL A 242 12.53 -14.45 26.17
N THR A 243 12.61 -15.31 27.18
CA THR A 243 11.50 -15.62 28.11
C THR A 243 11.83 -15.14 29.51
N VAL A 244 10.89 -14.43 30.13
CA VAL A 244 11.05 -13.92 31.49
C VAL A 244 10.48 -14.93 32.50
N ILE A 245 11.28 -15.25 33.51
CA ILE A 245 10.88 -16.06 34.66
C ILE A 245 11.01 -15.21 35.92
N GLU A 246 9.91 -14.98 36.61
CA GLU A 246 9.85 -14.18 37.84
C GLU A 246 9.84 -15.10 39.06
N LEU A 247 10.74 -14.86 40.01
CA LEU A 247 10.88 -15.59 41.27
C LEU A 247 10.79 -14.58 42.42
N LEU A 248 9.61 -14.46 43.02
CA LEU A 248 9.31 -13.41 44.00
C LEU A 248 9.04 -14.01 45.37
N GLY A 249 9.48 -13.31 46.42
CA GLY A 249 9.21 -13.72 47.78
C GLY A 249 10.40 -14.42 48.44
N SER A 250 10.18 -14.80 49.70
CA SER A 250 11.11 -15.60 50.47
C SER A 250 10.35 -16.74 51.15
N PRO A 251 11.01 -17.87 51.48
CA PRO A 251 10.35 -19.00 52.13
C PRO A 251 9.60 -18.54 53.39
N PRO A 252 8.33 -18.93 53.59
CA PRO A 252 7.53 -19.90 52.84
C PRO A 252 6.59 -19.29 51.76
N ARG A 253 6.65 -17.98 51.51
CA ARG A 253 5.73 -17.25 50.61
C ARG A 253 6.40 -16.90 49.29
N GLU A 254 6.93 -17.91 48.61
CA GLU A 254 7.54 -17.75 47.29
C GLU A 254 6.47 -17.91 46.20
N THR A 255 6.59 -17.12 45.14
CA THR A 255 5.75 -17.19 43.95
C THR A 255 6.66 -17.18 42.73
N GLY A 256 6.45 -18.14 41.83
CA GLY A 256 7.12 -18.18 40.54
C GLY A 256 6.13 -17.97 39.40
N ARG A 257 6.51 -17.19 38.39
CA ARG A 257 5.70 -17.00 37.18
C ARG A 257 6.56 -17.07 35.92
N ILE A 258 5.95 -17.59 34.86
CA ILE A 258 6.46 -17.50 33.49
C ILE A 258 5.38 -16.80 32.68
N LYS A 259 5.67 -15.59 32.21
CA LYS A 259 4.64 -14.69 31.65
C LYS A 259 3.46 -14.58 32.64
N GLU A 260 2.23 -14.87 32.20
CA GLU A 260 1.03 -14.81 33.03
C GLU A 260 0.82 -16.05 33.91
N SER A 261 1.46 -17.18 33.58
CA SER A 261 1.24 -18.49 34.21
C SER A 261 2.01 -18.63 35.53
N LEU A 262 1.30 -19.05 36.59
CA LEU A 262 1.90 -19.39 37.88
C LEU A 262 2.57 -20.76 37.82
N LEU A 263 3.77 -20.86 38.40
CA LEU A 263 4.46 -22.12 38.63
C LEU A 263 3.83 -22.83 39.83
N GLN A 264 2.77 -23.62 39.57
CA GLN A 264 2.20 -24.54 40.54
C GLN A 264 2.45 -25.99 40.08
N PRO A 265 2.84 -26.92 40.97
CA PRO A 265 2.87 -26.85 42.45
C PRO A 265 4.08 -26.12 43.09
N GLN A 266 3.94 -25.71 44.36
CA GLN A 266 5.00 -25.07 45.18
C GLN A 266 6.32 -25.87 45.21
N ASP A 267 6.25 -27.19 45.06
CA ASP A 267 7.41 -28.09 45.03
C ASP A 267 8.32 -27.83 43.82
N VAL A 268 7.73 -27.47 42.67
CA VAL A 268 8.46 -27.15 41.43
C VAL A 268 9.17 -25.82 41.57
N LEU A 269 8.49 -24.83 42.15
CA LEU A 269 9.07 -23.55 42.49
C LEU A 269 10.25 -23.73 43.46
N MET A 270 10.07 -24.50 44.53
CA MET A 270 11.13 -24.80 45.48
C MET A 270 12.30 -25.55 44.86
N ALA A 271 12.03 -26.51 43.97
CA ALA A 271 13.05 -27.23 43.22
C ALA A 271 13.81 -26.29 42.26
N LEU A 272 13.11 -25.38 41.59
CA LEU A 272 13.70 -24.40 40.66
C LEU A 272 14.57 -23.39 41.41
N ILE A 273 14.05 -22.78 42.47
CA ILE A 273 14.83 -21.83 43.27
C ILE A 273 16.00 -22.57 43.95
N GLY A 274 15.80 -23.81 44.40
CA GLY A 274 16.86 -24.66 44.93
C GLY A 274 17.95 -24.98 43.91
N PHE A 275 17.56 -25.34 42.69
CA PHE A 275 18.45 -25.62 41.56
C PHE A 275 19.26 -24.38 41.18
N LEU A 276 18.58 -23.24 40.97
CA LEU A 276 19.22 -21.96 40.64
C LEU A 276 20.17 -21.47 41.74
N HIS A 277 19.82 -21.70 43.00
CA HIS A 277 20.67 -21.33 44.14
C HIS A 277 21.87 -22.28 44.33
N ARG A 278 21.71 -23.60 44.07
CA ARG A 278 22.74 -24.62 44.34
C ARG A 278 23.69 -24.85 43.16
N GLN A 279 23.25 -24.69 41.92
CA GLN A 279 24.06 -24.94 40.72
C GLN A 279 24.77 -23.69 40.17
N ALA A 280 25.19 -22.78 41.06
CA ALA A 280 26.07 -21.64 40.75
C ALA A 280 25.41 -20.38 40.14
N PHE A 281 24.09 -20.32 39.92
CA PHE A 281 23.47 -19.07 39.45
C PHE A 281 23.30 -17.99 40.54
N ARG A 282 23.64 -18.27 41.80
CA ARG A 282 23.71 -17.31 42.93
C ARG A 282 22.57 -16.26 42.97
N ILE A 283 21.36 -16.67 42.62
CA ILE A 283 20.20 -15.79 42.62
C ILE A 283 19.83 -15.48 44.07
N SER A 284 19.79 -14.20 44.41
CA SER A 284 19.43 -13.75 45.75
C SER A 284 17.93 -13.74 45.95
N ARG A 285 17.50 -14.17 47.15
CA ARG A 285 16.11 -14.01 47.63
C ARG A 285 15.96 -12.82 48.57
N SER A 286 17.05 -12.12 48.89
CA SER A 286 17.08 -11.02 49.86
C SER A 286 17.16 -9.64 49.22
N TYR A 287 17.49 -9.56 47.93
CA TYR A 287 17.57 -8.32 47.18
C TYR A 287 17.23 -8.59 45.71
N PHE A 288 16.89 -7.52 44.97
CA PHE A 288 16.61 -7.58 43.55
C PHE A 288 17.82 -8.08 42.74
N SER A 289 17.63 -9.07 41.88
CA SER A 289 18.67 -9.57 40.99
C SER A 289 18.06 -10.16 39.73
N MET A 290 18.68 -9.91 38.58
CA MET A 290 18.37 -10.56 37.32
C MET A 290 19.58 -11.32 36.78
N VAL A 291 19.31 -12.45 36.14
CA VAL A 291 20.31 -13.26 35.44
C VAL A 291 19.82 -13.55 34.03
N LEU A 292 20.66 -13.26 33.03
CA LEU A 292 20.42 -13.58 31.64
C LEU A 292 21.16 -14.87 31.27
N LEU A 293 20.41 -15.86 30.82
CA LEU A 293 20.91 -17.13 30.31
C LEU A 293 20.76 -17.19 28.78
N ASP A 294 21.74 -17.78 28.10
CA ASP A 294 21.62 -18.07 26.68
C ASP A 294 20.71 -19.28 26.39
N GLU A 295 20.58 -19.67 25.12
CA GLU A 295 19.75 -20.80 24.68
C GLU A 295 20.26 -22.16 25.17
N LEU A 296 21.52 -22.23 25.59
CA LEU A 296 22.14 -23.43 26.18
C LEU A 296 22.01 -23.44 27.72
N GLY A 297 21.40 -22.41 28.31
CA GLY A 297 21.23 -22.26 29.76
C GLY A 297 22.49 -21.81 30.50
N LEU A 298 23.49 -21.26 29.80
CA LEU A 298 24.71 -20.75 30.39
C LEU A 298 24.52 -19.34 30.95
N ASP A 299 25.12 -19.06 32.10
CA ASP A 299 25.14 -17.74 32.75
C ASP A 299 25.95 -16.73 31.91
N ARG A 300 25.29 -15.67 31.45
CA ARG A 300 25.91 -14.65 30.56
C ARG A 300 26.09 -13.31 31.26
N GLU A 301 25.01 -12.75 31.79
CA GLU A 301 25.03 -11.41 32.37
C GLU A 301 24.16 -11.32 33.62
N ARG A 302 24.56 -10.45 34.56
CA ARG A 302 23.90 -10.30 35.86
C ARG A 302 23.65 -8.85 36.18
N PHE A 303 22.40 -8.54 36.52
CA PHE A 303 22.00 -7.20 36.91
C PHE A 303 21.55 -7.20 38.36
N ILE A 304 22.22 -6.42 39.19
CA ILE A 304 21.85 -6.23 40.62
C ILE A 304 21.02 -4.95 40.84
N SER A 305 20.73 -4.24 39.75
CA SER A 305 19.90 -3.03 39.72
C SER A 305 19.04 -3.05 38.45
N PRO A 306 17.92 -2.32 38.41
CA PRO A 306 17.09 -2.22 37.22
C PRO A 306 17.89 -1.72 36.01
N VAL A 307 17.64 -2.33 34.86
CA VAL A 307 18.34 -2.05 33.59
C VAL A 307 17.35 -1.62 32.53
N GLY A 308 17.73 -0.60 31.75
CA GLY A 308 16.96 -0.14 30.60
C GLY A 308 16.81 -1.23 29.55
N SER A 309 15.69 -1.24 28.82
CA SER A 309 15.48 -2.21 27.74
C SER A 309 16.50 -2.06 26.61
N ASP A 310 16.96 -0.84 26.35
CA ASP A 310 18.00 -0.50 25.37
C ASP A 310 19.37 -1.10 25.71
N GLU A 311 19.80 -0.99 26.97
CA GLU A 311 21.04 -1.60 27.44
C GLU A 311 20.96 -3.13 27.39
N LEU A 312 19.85 -3.70 27.86
CA LEU A 312 19.60 -5.14 27.79
C LEU A 312 19.62 -5.66 26.33
N PHE A 313 18.95 -4.96 25.43
CA PHE A 313 18.92 -5.31 24.01
C PHE A 313 20.28 -5.17 23.36
N SER A 314 21.02 -4.11 23.65
CA SER A 314 22.38 -3.92 23.13
C SER A 314 23.31 -5.07 23.50
N TYR A 315 23.22 -5.58 24.74
CA TYR A 315 23.99 -6.74 25.15
C TYR A 315 23.59 -8.01 24.38
N ILE A 316 22.28 -8.30 24.31
CA ILE A 316 21.77 -9.48 23.61
C ILE A 316 22.20 -9.43 22.14
N ASP A 317 22.01 -8.30 21.47
CA ASP A 317 22.26 -8.14 20.04
C ASP A 317 23.75 -8.26 19.69
N SER A 318 24.62 -7.85 20.61
CA SER A 318 26.07 -7.85 20.38
C SER A 318 26.72 -9.20 20.71
N PHE A 319 26.19 -9.93 21.70
CA PHE A 319 26.91 -11.06 22.29
C PHE A 319 26.15 -12.40 22.26
N LEU A 320 24.83 -12.38 22.15
CA LEU A 320 24.01 -13.59 22.27
C LEU A 320 23.31 -14.01 20.98
N LEU A 321 23.11 -13.10 20.03
CA LEU A 321 22.56 -13.44 18.73
C LEU A 321 23.64 -14.03 17.82
N ASP A 322 23.25 -15.02 17.03
CA ASP A 322 24.07 -15.43 15.90
C ASP A 322 23.98 -14.41 14.74
N GLU A 323 24.84 -14.58 13.72
CA GLU A 323 24.88 -13.69 12.56
C GLU A 323 23.55 -13.67 11.79
N GLU A 324 22.87 -14.82 11.67
CA GLU A 324 21.62 -14.93 10.94
C GLU A 324 20.45 -14.24 11.69
N GLU A 325 20.40 -14.40 13.00
CA GLU A 325 19.44 -13.74 13.89
C GLU A 325 19.63 -12.22 13.87
N ARG A 326 20.88 -11.74 13.92
CA ARG A 326 21.19 -10.31 13.85
C ARG A 326 20.78 -9.70 12.52
N GLU A 327 21.11 -10.35 11.41
CA GLU A 327 20.69 -9.91 10.07
C GLU A 327 19.16 -9.83 9.95
N LYS A 328 18.44 -10.84 10.47
CA LYS A 328 16.96 -10.85 10.49
C LYS A 328 16.39 -9.69 11.30
N LEU A 329 16.97 -9.38 12.46
CA LEU A 329 16.55 -8.27 13.31
C LEU A 329 16.78 -6.91 12.64
N GLU A 330 17.93 -6.71 11.99
CA GLU A 330 18.24 -5.51 11.22
C GLU A 330 17.28 -5.32 10.03
N LEU A 331 17.01 -6.39 9.29
CA LEU A 331 16.06 -6.37 8.17
C LEU A 331 14.66 -5.95 8.64
N ARG A 332 14.23 -6.45 9.82
CA ARG A 332 12.95 -6.11 10.42
C ARG A 332 12.83 -4.63 10.78
N SER A 333 13.89 -4.06 11.34
CA SER A 333 13.97 -2.64 11.70
C SER A 333 13.87 -1.76 10.45
N THR A 334 14.59 -2.11 9.39
CA THR A 334 14.60 -1.34 8.12
C THR A 334 13.28 -1.43 7.34
N CYS A 335 12.55 -2.55 7.45
CA CYS A 335 11.24 -2.72 6.81
C CYS A 335 10.05 -2.09 7.56
N GLY A 336 10.28 -1.36 8.67
CA GLY A 336 9.20 -0.72 9.43
C GLY A 336 8.37 -1.68 10.28
N HIS A 337 8.81 -2.94 10.44
CA HIS A 337 8.24 -3.92 11.36
C HIS A 337 8.85 -3.76 12.77
N SER A 338 8.97 -2.52 13.24
CA SER A 338 9.39 -2.23 14.60
C SER A 338 8.26 -2.58 15.58
N CYS A 339 8.61 -3.07 16.77
CA CYS A 339 7.66 -3.21 17.85
C CYS A 339 6.86 -1.92 18.02
N PRO A 340 5.51 -1.96 18.00
CA PRO A 340 4.71 -0.77 18.20
C PRO A 340 5.10 -0.18 19.54
N ILE A 341 5.61 1.04 19.52
CA ILE A 341 5.87 1.80 20.74
C ILE A 341 4.51 1.87 21.44
N ALA A 342 4.42 1.30 22.65
CA ALA A 342 3.23 1.41 23.47
C ALA A 342 3.00 2.89 23.77
N HIS A 343 2.22 3.55 22.92
CA HIS A 343 1.78 4.92 23.15
C HIS A 343 0.80 4.87 24.32
N LYS A 344 1.25 5.50 25.40
CA LYS A 344 0.61 5.58 26.70
C LYS A 344 -0.72 6.33 26.64
#